data_AF-S2LHU3-F1
#
_entry.id   AF-S2LHU3-F1
#
_cell.length_a   1.000
_cell.length_b   1.000
_cell.length_c   1.000
_cell.angle_alpha   90.00
_cell.angle_beta   90.00
_cell.angle_gamma   90.00
#
_symmetry.space_group_name_H-M   'P 1'
#
loop_
_entity.id
_entity.type
_entity.pdbx_description
1 polymer ?
#
loop_
_entity_poly.entity_id
_entity_poly.type
_entity_poly.pdbx_seq_one_letter_code
_entity_poly.pdbx_strand_id
1 'polypeptide(L)'
;MTLAATVGQRDNFQFFTFAGEGNARRDLLCTKKLSQLLSLRFEEIQLSNVHPSEEFSVLYHGLQGETRAPNVKDTFARQQYFGVNDNFEVRSSISEVSRSFVRRKFHTAEMALTADAMVPIYKRVPFSRKWHELIRQEFATWMERSSFRDVEKYGYDWLDFYYWEIRVGTWQALVLQDADYYTNPTVLFNNRKLIELMLSAPEKYRKDDTLQVMIMSTLDGDVLKTPIVKNFGKKAWFREILESSYLKAYQALIAR
;
A
#
# COMPACT_ATOMS: atom_id res chain seq x y z
N MET A 1 -4.89 9.54 8.71
CA MET A 1 -4.72 8.86 10.01
C MET A 1 -3.40 9.20 10.67
N THR A 2 -2.22 8.89 10.09
CA THR A 2 -0.93 9.26 10.71
C THR A 2 -0.81 10.74 11.05
N LEU A 3 -1.20 11.65 10.14
CA LEU A 3 -1.22 13.09 10.44
C LEU A 3 -2.16 13.47 11.61
N ALA A 4 -3.27 12.74 11.79
CA ALA A 4 -4.15 12.97 12.95
C ALA A 4 -3.48 12.49 14.24
N ALA A 5 -2.74 11.36 14.18
CA ALA A 5 -2.01 10.81 15.32
C ALA A 5 -0.83 11.68 15.78
N THR A 6 -0.39 12.67 15.00
CA THR A 6 0.64 13.63 15.42
C THR A 6 0.08 14.81 16.21
N VAL A 7 -1.23 14.87 16.47
CA VAL A 7 -1.86 15.91 17.29
C VAL A 7 -1.14 16.04 18.64
N GLY A 8 -0.85 17.29 19.05
CA GLY A 8 -0.05 17.58 20.25
C GLY A 8 1.45 17.31 20.14
N GLN A 9 1.94 16.76 19.02
CA GLN A 9 3.36 16.46 18.78
C GLN A 9 3.89 17.06 17.47
N ARG A 10 3.11 17.87 16.75
CA ARG A 10 3.45 18.41 15.42
C ARG A 10 4.77 19.17 15.37
N ASP A 11 5.12 19.85 16.46
CA ASP A 11 6.38 20.59 16.60
C ASP A 11 7.63 19.69 16.68
N ASN A 12 7.44 18.37 16.72
CA ASN A 12 8.50 17.37 16.61
C ASN A 12 8.62 16.75 15.21
N PHE A 13 7.76 17.15 14.26
CA PHE A 13 7.76 16.63 12.89
C PHE A 13 8.09 17.72 11.87
N GLN A 14 8.82 17.33 10.83
CA GLN A 14 8.87 18.05 9.56
C GLN A 14 7.97 17.30 8.58
N PHE A 15 7.00 17.99 8.01
CA PHE A 15 6.09 17.42 7.01
C PHE A 15 6.59 17.79 5.62
N PHE A 16 6.48 16.88 4.66
CA PHE A 16 6.86 17.19 3.29
C PHE A 16 6.00 16.46 2.27
N THR A 17 6.05 16.93 1.03
CA THR A 17 5.56 16.19 -0.14
C THR A 17 6.42 16.52 -1.34
N PHE A 18 6.53 15.58 -2.29
CA PHE A 18 7.29 15.82 -3.50
C PHE A 18 6.42 16.55 -4.53
N ALA A 19 6.92 17.70 -5.01
CA ALA A 19 6.35 18.42 -6.12
C ALA A 19 6.55 17.64 -7.43
N GLY A 20 5.59 17.76 -8.34
CA GLY A 20 5.64 17.09 -9.64
C GLY A 20 4.33 17.26 -10.41
N GLU A 21 4.20 16.51 -11.51
CA GLU A 21 3.02 16.56 -12.38
C GLU A 21 1.98 15.48 -12.05
N GLY A 22 0.80 15.59 -12.66
CA GLY A 22 -0.26 14.60 -12.54
C GLY A 22 -0.73 14.38 -11.09
N ASN A 23 -0.57 13.16 -10.59
CA ASN A 23 -0.96 12.80 -9.22
C ASN A 23 -0.17 13.59 -8.16
N ALA A 24 1.13 13.82 -8.39
CA ALA A 24 1.98 14.55 -7.45
C ALA A 24 1.49 16.00 -7.26
N ARG A 25 1.09 16.68 -8.34
CA ARG A 25 0.50 18.02 -8.28
C ARG A 25 -0.77 18.06 -7.43
N ARG A 26 -1.65 17.09 -7.64
CA ARG A 26 -2.92 16.98 -6.89
C ARG A 26 -2.65 16.77 -5.40
N ASP A 27 -1.73 15.86 -5.08
CA ASP A 27 -1.39 15.51 -3.70
C ASP A 27 -0.70 16.71 -3.00
N LEU A 28 0.16 17.45 -3.72
CA LEU A 28 0.76 18.70 -3.26
C LEU A 28 -0.30 19.76 -2.92
N LEU A 29 -1.27 20.01 -3.80
CA LEU A 29 -2.32 21.01 -3.56
C LEU A 29 -3.14 20.69 -2.30
N CYS A 30 -3.48 19.41 -2.11
CA CYS A 30 -4.18 18.97 -0.92
C CYS A 30 -3.31 19.14 0.34
N THR A 31 -2.06 18.69 0.30
CA THR A 31 -1.14 18.73 1.43
C THR A 31 -0.82 20.16 1.84
N LYS A 32 -0.65 21.07 0.88
CA LYS A 32 -0.41 22.50 1.12
C LYS A 32 -1.61 23.19 1.79
N LYS A 33 -2.84 22.83 1.39
CA LYS A 33 -4.05 23.31 2.06
C LYS A 33 -4.15 22.79 3.49
N LEU A 34 -3.84 21.51 3.70
CA LEU A 34 -3.81 20.90 5.03
C LEU A 34 -2.74 21.52 5.93
N SER A 35 -1.53 21.77 5.40
CA SER A 35 -0.45 22.35 6.18
C SER A 35 -0.77 23.77 6.65
N GLN A 36 -1.39 24.58 5.80
CA GLN A 36 -1.87 25.92 6.17
C GLN A 36 -2.96 25.87 7.23
N LEU A 37 -3.95 24.98 7.06
CA LEU A 37 -5.05 24.83 8.00
C LEU A 37 -4.59 24.42 9.41
N LEU A 38 -3.61 23.51 9.46
CA LEU A 38 -3.13 22.89 10.70
C LEU A 38 -1.83 23.55 11.23
N SER A 39 -1.38 24.64 10.60
CA SER A 39 -0.13 25.33 10.91
C SER A 39 1.10 24.41 10.99
N LEU A 40 1.22 23.48 10.04
CA LEU A 40 2.31 22.50 10.02
C LEU A 40 3.63 23.11 9.52
N ARG A 41 4.76 22.69 10.09
CA ARG A 41 6.08 22.86 9.47
C ARG A 41 6.15 21.98 8.23
N PHE A 42 5.88 22.57 7.07
CA PHE A 42 5.70 21.86 5.82
C PHE A 42 6.67 22.34 4.75
N GLU A 43 7.25 21.40 4.01
CA GLU A 43 8.11 21.65 2.87
C GLU A 43 7.58 21.01 1.58
N GLU A 44 7.58 21.80 0.51
CA GLU A 44 7.34 21.35 -0.84
C GLU A 44 8.69 21.01 -1.47
N ILE A 45 8.97 19.72 -1.71
CA ILE A 45 10.26 19.25 -2.19
C ILE A 45 10.23 19.09 -3.70
N GLN A 46 11.01 19.90 -4.42
CA GLN A 46 11.25 19.70 -5.84
C GLN A 46 12.52 18.88 -6.02
N LEU A 47 12.38 17.64 -6.51
CA LEU A 47 13.55 16.81 -6.81
C LEU A 47 14.27 17.31 -8.05
N SER A 48 15.59 17.39 -7.95
CA SER A 48 16.46 17.71 -9.09
C SER A 48 16.44 16.60 -10.13
N ASN A 49 16.55 16.98 -11.40
CA ASN A 49 16.77 16.02 -12.46
C ASN A 49 18.21 15.52 -12.41
N VAL A 50 18.42 14.35 -11.80
CA VAL A 50 19.75 13.74 -11.61
C VAL A 50 19.95 12.55 -12.53
N HIS A 51 21.22 12.25 -12.80
CA HIS A 51 21.67 11.01 -13.40
C HIS A 51 22.35 10.17 -12.32
N PRO A 52 21.81 9.00 -11.95
CA PRO A 52 22.47 8.10 -11.02
C PRO A 52 23.87 7.74 -11.50
N SER A 53 24.83 7.66 -10.57
CA SER A 53 26.14 7.12 -10.89
C SER A 53 26.04 5.65 -11.28
N GLU A 54 27.01 5.15 -12.04
CA GLU A 54 27.10 3.73 -12.39
C GLU A 54 27.19 2.88 -11.12
N GLU A 55 28.03 3.29 -10.17
CA GLU A 55 28.21 2.62 -8.88
C GLU A 55 26.89 2.51 -8.09
N PHE A 56 26.12 3.61 -8.00
CA PHE A 56 24.83 3.59 -7.34
C PHE A 56 23.83 2.67 -8.05
N SER A 57 23.83 2.70 -9.39
CA SER A 57 22.95 1.87 -10.20
C SER A 57 23.24 0.39 -9.98
N VAL A 58 24.51 -0.01 -10.04
CA VAL A 58 24.92 -1.41 -9.77
C VAL A 58 24.51 -1.84 -8.37
N LEU A 59 24.77 -1.02 -7.36
CA LEU A 59 24.38 -1.30 -5.98
C LEU A 59 22.85 -1.45 -5.84
N TYR A 60 22.09 -0.51 -6.42
CA TYR A 60 20.63 -0.51 -6.39
C TYR A 60 20.04 -1.77 -7.02
N HIS A 61 20.51 -2.14 -8.20
CA HIS A 61 20.05 -3.34 -8.90
C HIS A 61 20.41 -4.62 -8.15
N GLY A 62 21.61 -4.69 -7.58
CA GLY A 62 22.04 -5.83 -6.76
C GLY A 62 21.16 -6.03 -5.52
N LEU A 63 20.76 -4.95 -4.85
CA LEU A 63 19.96 -5.03 -3.62
C LEU A 63 18.46 -5.25 -3.89
N GLN A 64 17.89 -4.70 -4.96
CA GLN A 64 16.45 -4.82 -5.25
C GLN A 64 16.04 -6.18 -5.85
N GLY A 65 17.02 -6.99 -6.28
CA GLY A 65 16.78 -8.33 -6.82
C GLY A 65 15.90 -8.37 -8.08
N GLU A 66 15.80 -7.24 -8.80
CA GLU A 66 15.00 -7.08 -10.02
C GLU A 66 13.52 -7.49 -9.91
N THR A 67 12.96 -7.43 -8.71
CA THR A 67 11.58 -7.87 -8.44
C THR A 67 10.50 -6.88 -8.90
N ARG A 68 10.91 -5.68 -9.35
CA ARG A 68 10.05 -4.66 -9.95
C ARG A 68 10.81 -3.79 -10.95
N ALA A 69 10.07 -2.96 -11.69
CA ALA A 69 10.67 -1.88 -12.47
C ALA A 69 11.52 -0.97 -11.56
N PRO A 70 12.78 -0.71 -11.92
CA PRO A 70 13.71 0.02 -11.06
C PRO A 70 13.27 1.46 -10.87
N ASN A 71 13.44 1.96 -9.64
CA ASN A 71 13.17 3.35 -9.27
C ASN A 71 14.47 4.13 -8.99
N VAL A 72 15.58 3.68 -9.58
CA VAL A 72 16.95 4.12 -9.29
C VAL A 72 17.11 5.65 -9.35
N LYS A 73 16.50 6.30 -10.35
CA LYS A 73 16.61 7.75 -10.55
C LYS A 73 15.97 8.54 -9.41
N ASP A 74 14.74 8.20 -9.04
CA ASP A 74 14.03 8.91 -7.97
C ASP A 74 14.66 8.62 -6.61
N THR A 75 15.09 7.38 -6.37
CA THR A 75 15.79 7.00 -5.15
C THR A 75 17.10 7.78 -5.01
N PHE A 76 17.89 7.87 -6.08
CA PHE A 76 19.12 8.67 -6.09
C PHE A 76 18.83 10.16 -5.87
N ALA A 77 17.81 10.72 -6.54
CA ALA A 77 17.42 12.12 -6.36
C ALA A 77 17.05 12.44 -4.91
N ARG A 78 16.32 11.54 -4.24
CA ARG A 78 15.96 11.67 -2.83
C ARG A 78 17.17 11.55 -1.91
N GLN A 79 18.08 10.62 -2.20
CA GLN A 79 19.34 10.51 -1.46
C GLN A 79 20.21 11.76 -1.59
N GLN A 80 20.28 12.37 -2.78
CA GLN A 80 21.00 13.63 -2.96
C GLN A 80 20.35 14.79 -2.18
N TYR A 81 19.01 14.80 -2.09
CA TYR A 81 18.28 15.85 -1.39
C TYR A 81 18.35 15.71 0.15
N PHE A 82 18.06 14.53 0.70
CA PHE A 82 18.07 14.31 2.16
C PHE A 82 19.48 14.06 2.70
N GLY A 83 20.42 13.66 1.84
CA GLY A 83 21.71 13.12 2.24
C GLY A 83 21.58 11.73 2.87
N VAL A 84 22.69 11.26 3.45
CA VAL A 84 22.70 10.07 4.31
C VAL A 84 22.56 10.57 5.74
N ASN A 85 21.37 10.46 6.30
CA ASN A 85 21.06 10.88 7.65
C ASN A 85 20.26 9.81 8.40
N ASP A 86 20.34 9.82 9.73
CA ASP A 86 19.68 8.83 10.59
C ASP A 86 18.24 9.24 10.96
N ASN A 87 17.61 10.10 10.16
CA ASN A 87 16.26 10.58 10.46
C ASN A 87 15.22 9.48 10.20
N PHE A 88 14.18 9.45 11.02
CA PHE A 88 13.04 8.55 10.82
C PHE A 88 11.99 9.18 9.90
N GLU A 89 11.67 8.51 8.80
CA GLU A 89 10.52 8.86 7.96
C GLU A 89 9.29 8.09 8.44
N VAL A 90 8.27 8.81 8.92
CA VAL A 90 7.03 8.19 9.38
C VAL A 90 6.00 8.08 8.27
N ARG A 91 5.61 6.84 7.93
CA ARG A 91 4.67 6.52 6.84
C ARG A 91 3.30 6.04 7.34
N SER A 92 2.29 6.21 6.49
CA SER A 92 0.87 5.88 6.78
C SER A 92 0.37 4.54 6.22
N SER A 93 1.25 3.77 5.58
CA SER A 93 0.91 2.51 4.91
C SER A 93 0.49 1.41 5.89
N ILE A 94 0.01 0.27 5.36
CA ILE A 94 -0.41 -0.95 6.08
C ILE A 94 -1.80 -0.83 6.71
N SER A 95 -2.27 0.38 6.99
CA SER A 95 -3.66 0.60 7.40
C SER A 95 -4.70 0.12 6.37
N GLU A 96 -4.29 -0.14 5.12
CA GLU A 96 -5.13 -0.70 4.07
C GLU A 96 -5.48 -2.17 4.28
N VAL A 97 -4.71 -2.91 5.10
CA VAL A 97 -5.01 -4.31 5.47
C VAL A 97 -6.38 -4.40 6.12
N SER A 98 -6.77 -3.40 6.91
CA SER A 98 -8.06 -3.36 7.59
C SER A 98 -9.18 -2.70 6.77
N ARG A 99 -9.02 -2.53 5.45
CA ARG A 99 -10.02 -1.87 4.57
C ARG A 99 -10.79 -2.83 3.66
N SER A 100 -10.72 -4.14 3.91
CA SER A 100 -11.37 -5.14 3.05
C SER A 100 -10.94 -5.01 1.59
N PHE A 101 -9.65 -4.75 1.37
CA PHE A 101 -9.12 -4.26 0.09
C PHE A 101 -9.48 -5.16 -1.07
N VAL A 102 -9.30 -6.48 -0.93
CA VAL A 102 -9.54 -7.45 -2.00
C VAL A 102 -11.03 -7.47 -2.36
N ARG A 103 -11.91 -7.56 -1.37
CA ARG A 103 -13.37 -7.54 -1.56
C ARG A 103 -13.83 -6.28 -2.29
N ARG A 104 -13.32 -5.11 -1.86
CA ARG A 104 -13.61 -3.81 -2.48
C ARG A 104 -13.13 -3.74 -3.93
N LYS A 105 -11.89 -4.16 -4.17
CA LYS A 105 -11.24 -4.10 -5.48
C LYS A 105 -11.90 -5.01 -6.52
N PHE A 106 -12.28 -6.22 -6.12
CA PHE A 106 -12.84 -7.22 -7.03
C PHE A 106 -14.37 -7.28 -7.01
N HIS A 107 -15.02 -6.47 -6.18
CA HIS A 107 -16.47 -6.44 -5.99
C HIS A 107 -17.04 -7.83 -5.68
N THR A 108 -16.39 -8.55 -4.77
CA THR A 108 -16.74 -9.92 -4.38
C THR A 108 -17.04 -10.01 -2.88
N ALA A 109 -18.13 -10.70 -2.56
CA ALA A 109 -18.61 -10.88 -1.18
C ALA A 109 -18.15 -12.20 -0.57
N GLU A 110 -17.88 -13.25 -1.36
CA GLU A 110 -17.45 -14.55 -0.85
C GLU A 110 -16.49 -15.22 -1.83
N MET A 111 -15.40 -15.78 -1.29
CA MET A 111 -14.43 -16.57 -2.02
C MET A 111 -13.95 -17.69 -1.10
N ALA A 112 -13.93 -18.92 -1.62
CA ALA A 112 -13.39 -20.05 -0.89
C ALA A 112 -11.88 -19.88 -0.67
N LEU A 113 -11.39 -20.26 0.51
CA LEU A 113 -9.97 -20.29 0.83
C LEU A 113 -9.29 -21.46 0.08
N THR A 114 -8.91 -21.23 -1.17
CA THR A 114 -8.22 -22.21 -2.01
C THR A 114 -7.11 -21.57 -2.83
N ALA A 115 -6.11 -22.36 -3.23
CA ALA A 115 -5.05 -21.90 -4.11
C ALA A 115 -5.62 -21.38 -5.47
N ASP A 116 -6.66 -22.03 -5.99
CA ASP A 116 -7.37 -21.60 -7.20
C ASP A 116 -7.98 -20.20 -7.07
N ALA A 117 -8.59 -19.90 -5.91
CA ALA A 117 -9.17 -18.60 -5.64
C ALA A 117 -8.12 -17.48 -5.56
N MET A 118 -6.85 -17.80 -5.25
CA MET A 118 -5.75 -16.83 -5.14
C MET A 118 -5.16 -16.43 -6.50
N VAL A 119 -5.18 -17.31 -7.50
CA VAL A 119 -4.61 -17.04 -8.83
C VAL A 119 -5.17 -15.75 -9.46
N PRO A 120 -6.49 -15.53 -9.57
CA PRO A 120 -7.03 -14.37 -10.27
C PRO A 120 -6.85 -13.05 -9.50
N ILE A 121 -6.70 -13.12 -8.17
CA ILE A 121 -6.53 -11.94 -7.32
C ILE A 121 -5.06 -11.52 -7.14
N TYR A 122 -4.11 -12.41 -7.45
CA TYR A 122 -2.67 -12.14 -7.44
C TYR A 122 -2.26 -11.14 -8.52
N LYS A 123 -2.45 -11.53 -9.79
CA LYS A 123 -2.11 -10.72 -10.96
C LYS A 123 -2.90 -11.22 -12.17
N ARG A 124 -3.21 -10.29 -13.08
CA ARG A 124 -3.70 -10.68 -14.42
C ARG A 124 -2.55 -11.35 -15.16
N VAL A 125 -2.70 -12.64 -15.43
CA VAL A 125 -1.80 -13.41 -16.29
C VAL A 125 -2.56 -13.81 -17.55
N PRO A 126 -1.87 -14.10 -18.67
CA PRO A 126 -2.54 -14.63 -19.85
C PRO A 126 -3.39 -15.85 -19.50
N PHE A 127 -4.51 -16.05 -20.21
CA PHE A 127 -5.33 -17.26 -20.09
C PHE A 127 -4.58 -18.48 -20.66
N SER A 128 -3.56 -18.92 -19.92
CA SER A 128 -2.69 -20.03 -20.26
C SER A 128 -2.76 -21.03 -19.12
N ARG A 129 -3.24 -22.23 -19.43
CA ARG A 129 -3.37 -23.34 -18.47
C ARG A 129 -2.05 -23.62 -17.75
N LYS A 130 -0.92 -23.55 -18.47
CA LYS A 130 0.41 -23.76 -17.88
C LYS A 130 0.76 -22.72 -16.82
N TRP A 131 0.47 -21.45 -17.09
CA TRP A 131 0.74 -20.36 -16.12
C TRP A 131 -0.19 -20.43 -14.92
N HIS A 132 -1.48 -20.68 -15.14
CA HIS A 132 -2.44 -20.84 -14.06
C HIS A 132 -2.10 -22.02 -13.16
N GLU A 133 -1.75 -23.16 -13.74
CA GLU A 133 -1.35 -24.35 -12.99
C GLU A 133 -0.08 -24.10 -12.17
N LEU A 134 0.92 -23.44 -12.74
CA LEU A 134 2.14 -23.07 -12.01
C LEU A 134 1.81 -22.20 -10.79
N ILE A 135 1.05 -21.11 -10.99
CA ILE A 135 0.71 -20.18 -9.89
C ILE A 135 -0.16 -20.87 -8.84
N ARG A 136 -1.09 -21.74 -9.25
CA ARG A 136 -1.92 -22.55 -8.35
C ARG A 136 -1.06 -23.47 -7.50
N GLN A 137 -0.08 -24.16 -8.09
CA GLN A 137 0.84 -25.03 -7.36
C GLN A 137 1.68 -24.24 -6.36
N GLU A 138 2.22 -23.09 -6.75
CA GLU A 138 2.98 -22.23 -5.85
C GLU A 138 2.13 -21.74 -4.66
N PHE A 139 0.87 -21.34 -4.90
CA PHE A 139 -0.04 -21.00 -3.80
C PHE A 139 -0.36 -22.20 -2.92
N ALA A 140 -0.58 -23.38 -3.48
CA ALA A 140 -0.82 -24.59 -2.70
C ALA A 140 0.38 -24.91 -1.78
N THR A 141 1.60 -24.83 -2.32
CA THR A 141 2.84 -25.03 -1.56
C THR A 141 3.03 -23.95 -0.50
N TRP A 142 2.78 -22.68 -0.82
CA TRP A 142 2.85 -21.59 0.14
C TRP A 142 1.85 -21.76 1.28
N MET A 143 0.59 -22.10 0.96
CA MET A 143 -0.47 -22.32 1.96
C MET A 143 -0.10 -23.44 2.94
N GLU A 144 0.52 -24.51 2.44
CA GLU A 144 1.01 -25.62 3.27
C GLU A 144 2.16 -25.17 4.18
N ARG A 145 3.20 -24.57 3.59
CA ARG A 145 4.42 -24.16 4.32
C ARG A 145 4.16 -23.10 5.39
N SER A 146 3.19 -22.23 5.17
CA SER A 146 2.83 -21.15 6.10
C SER A 146 1.66 -21.50 7.02
N SER A 147 1.06 -22.68 6.88
CA SER A 147 -0.19 -23.04 7.57
C SER A 147 -1.34 -22.04 7.31
N PHE A 148 -1.35 -21.38 6.15
CA PHE A 148 -2.34 -20.35 5.81
C PHE A 148 -3.78 -20.88 5.80
N ARG A 149 -3.96 -22.19 5.62
CA ARG A 149 -5.27 -22.87 5.71
C ARG A 149 -5.96 -22.68 7.07
N ASP A 150 -5.19 -22.37 8.12
CA ASP A 150 -5.71 -22.22 9.47
C ASP A 150 -6.09 -20.78 9.82
N VAL A 151 -5.87 -19.81 8.91
CA VAL A 151 -6.05 -18.37 9.19
C VAL A 151 -7.45 -18.04 9.72
N GLU A 152 -8.49 -18.63 9.14
CA GLU A 152 -9.89 -18.42 9.56
C GLU A 152 -10.19 -19.06 10.92
N LYS A 153 -9.47 -20.12 11.32
CA LYS A 153 -9.59 -20.74 12.66
C LYS A 153 -9.14 -19.79 13.77
N TYR A 154 -8.28 -18.82 13.44
CA TYR A 154 -7.83 -17.77 14.35
C TYR A 154 -8.69 -16.51 14.28
N GLY A 155 -9.81 -16.52 13.54
CA GLY A 155 -10.76 -15.41 13.46
C GLY A 155 -10.39 -14.31 12.47
N TYR A 156 -9.45 -14.56 11.57
CA TYR A 156 -9.06 -13.60 10.53
C TYR A 156 -9.71 -13.94 9.18
N ASP A 157 -10.18 -12.90 8.47
CA ASP A 157 -10.59 -13.03 7.08
C ASP A 157 -9.36 -13.32 6.21
N TRP A 158 -9.38 -14.43 5.48
CA TRP A 158 -8.24 -14.85 4.68
C TRP A 158 -7.88 -13.86 3.56
N LEU A 159 -8.84 -13.07 3.05
CA LEU A 159 -8.56 -12.06 2.01
C LEU A 159 -7.80 -10.85 2.57
N ASP A 160 -8.09 -10.45 3.81
CA ASP A 160 -7.36 -9.39 4.51
C ASP A 160 -5.92 -9.84 4.79
N PHE A 161 -5.75 -11.08 5.27
CA PHE A 161 -4.44 -11.66 5.54
C PHE A 161 -3.64 -11.94 4.25
N TYR A 162 -4.30 -12.40 3.19
CA TYR A 162 -3.71 -12.56 1.85
C TYR A 162 -3.18 -11.22 1.33
N TYR A 163 -3.95 -10.13 1.47
CA TYR A 163 -3.50 -8.80 1.07
C TYR A 163 -2.25 -8.37 1.86
N TRP A 164 -2.22 -8.65 3.15
CA TRP A 164 -1.06 -8.34 3.99
C TRP A 164 0.19 -9.13 3.56
N GLU A 165 0.11 -10.45 3.46
CA GLU A 165 1.25 -11.30 3.11
C GLU A 165 1.73 -11.07 1.67
N ILE A 166 0.81 -11.11 0.70
CA ILE A 166 1.18 -11.12 -0.71
C ILE A 166 1.38 -9.70 -1.25
N ARG A 167 0.44 -8.79 -1.00
CA ARG A 167 0.49 -7.45 -1.60
C ARG A 167 1.37 -6.50 -0.79
N VAL A 168 1.19 -6.43 0.52
CA VAL A 168 2.02 -5.56 1.37
C VAL A 168 3.43 -6.11 1.46
N GLY A 169 3.60 -7.42 1.70
CA GLY A 169 4.91 -8.07 1.76
C GLY A 169 5.80 -7.89 0.53
N THR A 170 5.20 -7.72 -0.67
CA THR A 170 5.96 -7.44 -1.89
C THR A 170 6.11 -5.95 -2.18
N TRP A 171 5.00 -5.23 -2.35
CA TRP A 171 5.06 -3.84 -2.81
C TRP A 171 5.59 -2.88 -1.73
N GLN A 172 5.13 -3.03 -0.48
CA GLN A 172 5.53 -2.11 0.58
C GLN A 172 7.00 -2.32 0.94
N ALA A 173 7.46 -3.57 1.02
CA ALA A 173 8.86 -3.89 1.31
C ALA A 173 9.83 -3.19 0.33
N LEU A 174 9.53 -3.24 -0.97
CA LEU A 174 10.35 -2.59 -1.99
C LEU A 174 10.35 -1.05 -1.89
N VAL A 175 9.22 -0.46 -1.49
CA VAL A 175 9.11 0.98 -1.25
C VAL A 175 9.89 1.41 -0.01
N LEU A 176 9.92 0.59 1.04
CA LEU A 176 10.73 0.85 2.24
C LEU A 176 12.22 0.68 1.92
N GLN A 177 12.58 -0.33 1.12
CA GLN A 177 13.95 -0.53 0.66
C GLN A 177 14.47 0.63 -0.19
N ASP A 178 13.62 1.31 -0.98
CA ASP A 178 14.01 2.57 -1.64
C ASP A 178 14.31 3.68 -0.61
N ALA A 179 13.57 3.72 0.49
CA ALA A 179 13.72 4.75 1.51
C ALA A 179 14.97 4.56 2.37
N ASP A 180 15.41 3.31 2.59
CA ASP A 180 16.63 2.98 3.34
C ASP A 180 17.90 3.67 2.79
N TYR A 181 17.89 4.16 1.55
CA TYR A 181 19.01 4.93 0.98
C TYR A 181 19.17 6.34 1.57
N TYR A 182 18.12 6.88 2.20
CA TYR A 182 18.09 8.30 2.61
C TYR A 182 17.36 8.57 3.94
N THR A 183 16.77 7.56 4.57
CA THR A 183 16.07 7.67 5.86
C THR A 183 15.89 6.29 6.50
N ASN A 184 15.45 6.25 7.75
CA ASN A 184 14.94 5.06 8.43
C ASN A 184 13.41 5.02 8.34
N PRO A 185 12.82 4.32 7.36
CA PRO A 185 11.38 4.36 7.17
C PRO A 185 10.65 3.56 8.25
N THR A 186 9.78 4.24 9.00
CA THR A 186 8.96 3.66 10.06
C THR A 186 7.48 3.70 9.68
N VAL A 187 6.80 2.56 9.75
CA VAL A 187 5.38 2.45 9.39
C VAL A 187 4.56 2.24 10.66
N LEU A 188 3.85 3.28 11.12
CA LEU A 188 3.12 3.24 12.41
C LEU A 188 2.07 2.12 12.47
N PHE A 189 1.36 1.89 11.36
CA PHE A 189 0.32 0.86 11.30
C PHE A 189 0.89 -0.54 11.08
N ASN A 190 2.21 -0.72 10.96
CA ASN A 190 2.85 -2.04 11.04
C ASN A 190 2.97 -2.52 12.50
N ASN A 191 1.94 -2.26 13.30
CA ASN A 191 1.89 -2.64 14.69
C ASN A 191 0.81 -3.71 14.84
N ARG A 192 1.20 -4.89 15.32
CA ARG A 192 0.29 -6.04 15.47
C ARG A 192 -0.98 -5.66 16.24
N LYS A 193 -0.85 -4.94 17.35
CA LYS A 193 -1.99 -4.55 18.18
C LYS A 193 -2.95 -3.61 17.43
N LEU A 194 -2.42 -2.64 16.69
CA LEU A 194 -3.25 -1.75 15.88
C LEU A 194 -3.96 -2.50 14.75
N ILE A 195 -3.26 -3.41 14.04
CA ILE A 195 -3.84 -4.21 12.97
C ILE A 195 -4.96 -5.10 13.52
N GLU A 196 -4.72 -5.81 14.62
CA GLU A 196 -5.73 -6.66 15.29
C GLU A 196 -6.97 -5.86 15.69
N LEU A 197 -6.79 -4.68 16.29
CA LEU A 197 -7.90 -3.80 16.67
C LEU A 197 -8.67 -3.29 15.46
N MET A 198 -7.99 -2.96 14.36
CA MET A 198 -8.68 -2.51 13.15
C MET A 198 -9.39 -3.66 12.43
N LEU A 199 -8.83 -4.88 12.44
CA LEU A 199 -9.43 -6.07 11.82
C LEU A 199 -10.65 -6.59 12.60
N SER A 200 -10.69 -6.38 13.92
CA SER A 200 -11.85 -6.76 14.75
C SER A 200 -13.09 -5.89 14.50
N ALA A 201 -12.93 -4.74 13.84
CA ALA A 201 -14.07 -3.92 13.45
C ALA A 201 -14.93 -4.63 12.38
N PRO A 202 -16.27 -4.55 12.47
CA PRO A 202 -17.15 -5.14 11.46
C PRO A 202 -16.82 -4.66 10.05
N GLU A 203 -16.80 -5.59 9.08
CA GLU A 203 -16.43 -5.33 7.68
C GLU A 203 -17.18 -4.12 7.08
N LYS A 204 -18.45 -3.93 7.46
CA LYS A 204 -19.27 -2.80 7.00
C LYS A 204 -18.64 -1.43 7.26
N TYR A 205 -17.87 -1.26 8.34
CA TYR A 205 -17.15 -0.02 8.66
C TYR A 205 -15.76 0.04 8.04
N ARG A 206 -15.22 -1.10 7.63
CA ARG A 206 -13.88 -1.23 7.05
C ARG A 206 -13.89 -0.96 5.54
N LYS A 207 -14.89 -1.49 4.83
CA LYS A 207 -14.96 -1.44 3.36
C LYS A 207 -15.16 -0.05 2.76
N ASP A 208 -15.80 0.86 3.49
CA ASP A 208 -16.17 2.21 3.04
C ASP A 208 -15.31 3.32 3.67
N ASP A 209 -14.22 2.94 4.32
CA ASP A 209 -13.31 3.81 5.07
C ASP A 209 -13.94 4.50 6.31
N THR A 210 -15.15 4.09 6.76
CA THR A 210 -15.81 4.67 7.94
C THR A 210 -14.96 4.53 9.20
N LEU A 211 -14.33 3.37 9.41
CA LEU A 211 -13.43 3.12 10.54
C LEU A 211 -12.29 4.15 10.55
N GLN A 212 -11.65 4.38 9.41
CA GLN A 212 -10.52 5.30 9.29
C GLN A 212 -10.95 6.75 9.51
N VAL A 213 -12.15 7.12 9.06
CA VAL A 213 -12.75 8.44 9.35
C VAL A 213 -13.04 8.60 10.83
N MET A 214 -13.61 7.59 11.49
CA MET A 214 -13.85 7.62 12.94
C MET A 214 -12.54 7.77 13.72
N ILE A 215 -11.50 7.03 13.35
CA ILE A 215 -10.17 7.16 13.97
C ILE A 215 -9.63 8.58 13.80
N MET A 216 -9.68 9.15 12.59
CA MET A 216 -9.22 10.53 12.36
C MET A 216 -10.04 11.54 13.15
N SER A 217 -11.37 11.42 13.15
CA SER A 217 -12.25 12.33 13.88
C SER A 217 -12.01 12.31 15.38
N THR A 218 -11.66 11.14 15.94
CA THR A 218 -11.37 10.97 17.37
C THR A 218 -9.99 11.53 17.74
N LEU A 219 -8.98 11.37 16.87
CA LEU A 219 -7.62 11.87 17.12
C LEU A 219 -7.53 13.38 16.87
N ASP A 220 -7.90 13.80 15.67
CA ASP A 220 -7.93 15.19 15.26
C ASP A 220 -8.89 15.37 14.07
N GLY A 221 -10.10 15.83 14.35
CA GLY A 221 -11.12 16.09 13.33
C GLY A 221 -10.73 17.19 12.34
N ASP A 222 -9.76 18.05 12.66
CA ASP A 222 -9.39 19.15 11.77
C ASP A 222 -8.74 18.67 10.48
N VAL A 223 -8.10 17.48 10.49
CA VAL A 223 -7.55 16.86 9.27
C VAL A 223 -8.64 16.51 8.24
N LEU A 224 -9.91 16.42 8.66
CA LEU A 224 -11.04 16.08 7.81
C LEU A 224 -11.70 17.31 7.17
N LYS A 225 -11.30 18.53 7.55
CA LYS A 225 -11.82 19.78 6.95
C LYS A 225 -11.39 19.98 5.50
N THR A 226 -10.40 19.22 5.03
CA THR A 226 -10.04 19.13 3.61
C THR A 226 -10.52 17.81 3.01
N PRO A 227 -10.96 17.78 1.74
CA PRO A 227 -11.37 16.55 1.09
C PRO A 227 -10.27 15.48 1.11
N ILE A 228 -10.64 14.26 1.50
CA ILE A 228 -9.75 13.10 1.33
C ILE A 228 -9.60 12.85 -0.18
N VAL A 229 -8.38 13.01 -0.67
CA VAL A 229 -8.05 12.73 -2.06
C VAL A 229 -8.29 11.25 -2.32
N LYS A 230 -9.33 10.93 -3.10
CA LYS A 230 -9.56 9.56 -3.55
C LYS A 230 -8.48 9.20 -4.56
N ASN A 231 -7.81 8.07 -4.34
CA ASN A 231 -6.87 7.48 -5.31
C ASN A 231 -7.55 7.03 -6.62
N PHE A 232 -8.89 7.05 -6.66
CA PHE A 232 -9.71 6.53 -7.75
C PHE A 232 -9.96 7.59 -8.84
N GLY A 233 -8.92 7.90 -9.63
CA GLY A 233 -9.09 8.56 -10.92
C GLY A 233 -9.67 7.60 -11.97
N LYS A 234 -10.03 8.11 -13.17
CA LYS A 234 -10.56 7.29 -14.29
C LYS A 234 -9.72 6.04 -14.57
N LYS A 235 -8.38 6.16 -14.52
CA LYS A 235 -7.45 5.04 -14.75
C LYS A 235 -7.58 3.92 -13.72
N ALA A 236 -7.79 4.26 -12.44
CA ALA A 236 -7.97 3.29 -11.38
C ALA A 236 -9.32 2.56 -11.53
N TRP A 237 -10.38 3.29 -11.83
CA TRP A 237 -11.70 2.73 -12.11
C TRP A 237 -11.69 1.74 -13.29
N PHE A 238 -11.07 2.11 -14.42
CA PHE A 238 -10.90 1.20 -15.55
C PHE A 238 -10.12 -0.07 -15.17
N ARG A 239 -9.09 0.06 -14.33
CA ARG A 239 -8.31 -1.07 -13.85
C ARG A 239 -9.14 -2.01 -12.96
N GLU A 240 -9.96 -1.46 -12.07
CA GLU A 240 -10.87 -2.24 -11.22
C GLU A 240 -11.90 -3.01 -12.05
N ILE A 241 -12.46 -2.39 -13.10
CA ILE A 241 -13.36 -3.08 -14.03
C ILE A 241 -12.63 -4.23 -14.73
N LEU A 242 -11.41 -4.02 -15.21
CA LEU A 242 -10.65 -5.06 -15.88
C LEU A 242 -10.27 -6.21 -14.93
N GLU A 243 -9.87 -5.91 -13.70
CA GLU A 243 -9.50 -6.91 -12.70
C GLU A 243 -10.72 -7.70 -12.20
N SER A 244 -11.86 -7.05 -11.94
CA SER A 244 -13.11 -7.72 -11.59
C SER A 244 -13.68 -8.55 -12.75
N SER A 245 -13.59 -8.07 -13.99
CA SER A 245 -14.01 -8.83 -15.17
C SER A 245 -13.12 -10.06 -15.40
N TYR A 246 -11.81 -9.92 -15.19
CA TYR A 246 -10.86 -11.04 -15.26
C TYR A 246 -11.18 -12.12 -14.22
N LEU A 247 -11.45 -11.73 -12.97
CA LEU A 247 -11.86 -12.67 -11.92
C LEU A 247 -13.09 -13.48 -12.32
N LYS A 248 -14.14 -12.81 -12.81
CA LYS A 248 -15.38 -13.46 -13.26
C LYS A 248 -15.13 -14.46 -14.40
N ALA A 249 -14.33 -14.05 -15.39
CA ALA A 249 -13.98 -14.91 -16.52
C ALA A 249 -13.16 -16.14 -16.06
N TYR A 250 -12.23 -15.95 -15.14
CA TYR A 250 -11.43 -17.03 -14.57
C TYR A 250 -12.27 -18.04 -13.78
N GLN A 251 -13.17 -17.56 -12.93
CA GLN A 251 -14.09 -18.42 -12.17
C GLN A 251 -14.99 -19.26 -13.10
N ALA A 252 -15.48 -18.67 -14.20
CA ALA A 252 -16.28 -19.39 -15.19
C ALA A 252 -15.49 -20.47 -15.94
N LEU A 253 -14.16 -20.34 -16.06
CA LEU A 253 -13.30 -21.33 -16.70
C LEU A 253 -12.97 -22.51 -15.79
N ILE A 254 -12.80 -22.28 -14.48
CA ILE A 254 -12.51 -23.36 -13.51
C ILE A 254 -13.76 -24.15 -13.14
N ALA A 255 -14.95 -23.53 -13.22
CA ALA A 255 -16.21 -24.23 -12.98
C ALA A 255 -16.57 -25.25 -14.10
N ARG A 256 -15.76 -25.36 -15.16
CA ARG A 256 -15.92 -26.27 -16.30
C ARG A 256 -14.86 -27.36 -16.27
#